data_AF-A0A943GP80-F1
#
_entry.id   AF-A0A943GP80-F1
#
_cell.length_a   1.000
_cell.length_b   1.000
_cell.length_c   1.000
_cell.angle_alpha   90.00
_cell.angle_beta   90.00
_cell.angle_gamma   90.00
#
_symmetry.space_group_name_H-M   'P 1'
#
loop_
_entity.id
_entity.type
_entity.pdbx_description
1 polymer ?
#
loop_
_entity_poly.entity_id
_entity_poly.type
_entity_poly.pdbx_seq_one_letter_code
_entity_poly.pdbx_strand_id
1 'polypeptide(L)'
;MEKPFAFREIAMSHPNPRNEYVTYGRRLQPEMNFESDGLERLYLDHRKGLIETAIEECAEYLDADDWMDEDVFPCVREMTGEWYLASVDVRREGGEVMAQIYLHFLGRCSEGSMSGEKDDYLGIEALFIYDSDQGEFGFDGLNTDAI
;
A
#
# COMPACT_ATOMS: atom_id res chain seq x y z
N MET A 1 5.18 25.25 6.70
CA MET A 1 4.75 23.84 6.57
C MET A 1 3.60 23.82 5.59
N GLU A 2 3.91 23.56 4.33
CA GLU A 2 2.90 23.03 3.41
C GLU A 2 2.43 21.69 3.97
N LYS A 3 1.15 21.35 3.75
CA LYS A 3 0.52 20.17 4.35
C LYS A 3 1.24 18.91 3.87
N PRO A 4 1.31 17.84 4.70
CA PRO A 4 1.76 16.53 4.23
C PRO A 4 0.90 16.12 3.03
N PHE A 5 1.51 15.39 2.09
CA PHE A 5 0.84 14.80 0.93
C PHE A 5 -0.49 14.17 1.36
N ALA A 6 -1.60 14.80 0.99
CA ALA A 6 -2.93 14.28 1.30
C ALA A 6 -3.26 13.19 0.28
N PHE A 7 -2.90 11.95 0.60
CA PHE A 7 -3.18 10.80 -0.25
C PHE A 7 -4.68 10.51 -0.33
N ARG A 8 -5.15 10.18 -1.53
CA ARG A 8 -6.56 9.85 -1.81
C ARG A 8 -6.69 8.40 -2.24
N GLU A 9 -7.43 7.62 -1.46
CA GLU A 9 -7.81 6.26 -1.84
C GLU A 9 -8.72 6.28 -3.09
N ILE A 10 -8.47 5.37 -4.02
CA ILE A 10 -9.39 5.05 -5.11
C ILE A 10 -10.01 3.67 -4.88
N ALA A 11 -11.31 3.59 -5.10
CA ALA A 11 -12.03 2.34 -4.92
C ALA A 11 -11.80 1.38 -6.11
N MET A 12 -11.31 0.18 -5.82
CA MET A 12 -11.20 -0.92 -6.77
C MET A 12 -12.46 -1.77 -6.72
N SER A 13 -13.35 -1.60 -7.70
CA SER A 13 -14.75 -2.05 -7.61
C SER A 13 -15.03 -3.38 -8.31
N HIS A 14 -14.13 -3.87 -9.17
CA HIS A 14 -14.38 -5.11 -9.90
C HIS A 14 -14.10 -6.32 -9.00
N PRO A 15 -15.04 -7.27 -8.84
CA PRO A 15 -14.80 -8.44 -8.01
C PRO A 15 -13.54 -9.22 -8.43
N ASN A 16 -12.78 -9.72 -7.46
CA ASN A 16 -11.58 -10.52 -7.68
C ASN A 16 -11.71 -11.97 -7.16
N PRO A 17 -12.66 -12.77 -7.66
CA PRO A 17 -12.96 -14.10 -7.12
C PRO A 17 -11.84 -15.13 -7.35
N ARG A 18 -10.86 -14.80 -8.19
CA ARG A 18 -9.71 -15.64 -8.50
C ARG A 18 -8.43 -15.16 -7.81
N ASN A 19 -8.50 -14.07 -7.03
CA ASN A 19 -7.36 -13.47 -6.35
C ASN A 19 -6.21 -13.19 -7.34
N GLU A 20 -6.53 -12.58 -8.47
CA GLU A 20 -5.57 -12.20 -9.51
C GLU A 20 -4.88 -10.88 -9.14
N TYR A 21 -3.66 -10.69 -9.66
CA TYR A 21 -2.88 -9.47 -9.46
C TYR A 21 -3.65 -8.19 -9.82
N VAL A 22 -3.61 -7.22 -8.91
CA VAL A 22 -4.38 -5.97 -9.00
C VAL A 22 -3.57 -4.87 -9.67
N THR A 23 -4.16 -4.25 -10.70
CA THR A 23 -3.59 -3.10 -11.43
C THR A 23 -4.62 -2.00 -11.60
N TYR A 24 -4.17 -0.75 -11.76
CA TYR A 24 -5.04 0.39 -12.03
C TYR A 24 -5.91 0.18 -13.27
N GLY A 25 -5.34 -0.42 -14.32
CA GLY A 25 -6.06 -0.73 -15.57
C GLY A 25 -7.22 -1.71 -15.38
N ARG A 26 -7.07 -2.71 -14.51
CA ARG A 26 -8.09 -3.77 -14.30
C ARG A 26 -9.11 -3.42 -13.22
N ARG A 27 -8.74 -2.62 -12.21
CA ARG A 27 -9.60 -2.20 -11.09
C ARG A 27 -10.21 -3.34 -10.28
N LEU A 28 -9.50 -4.46 -10.21
CA LEU A 28 -9.89 -5.62 -9.39
C LEU A 28 -9.80 -5.26 -7.90
N GLN A 29 -10.73 -5.75 -7.10
CA GLN A 29 -10.67 -5.70 -5.65
C GLN A 29 -9.36 -6.31 -5.14
N PRO A 30 -8.85 -5.86 -3.97
CA PRO A 30 -7.55 -6.27 -3.45
C PRO A 30 -7.41 -7.80 -3.36
N GLU A 31 -6.18 -8.29 -3.55
CA GLU A 31 -5.84 -9.66 -3.20
C GLU A 31 -5.89 -9.84 -1.68
N MET A 32 -6.52 -10.90 -1.20
CA MET A 32 -6.70 -11.16 0.23
C MET A 32 -6.20 -12.56 0.55
N ASN A 33 -5.03 -12.64 1.19
CA ASN A 33 -4.36 -13.89 1.53
C ASN A 33 -4.31 -14.05 3.06
N PHE A 34 -4.98 -15.07 3.57
CA PHE A 34 -5.03 -15.37 4.99
C PHE A 34 -4.67 -16.83 5.21
N GLU A 35 -3.74 -17.11 6.12
CA GLU A 35 -3.36 -18.49 6.44
C GLU A 35 -4.52 -19.26 7.12
N SER A 36 -5.44 -18.55 7.79
CA SER A 36 -6.64 -19.14 8.38
C SER A 36 -7.76 -18.12 8.58
N ASP A 37 -9.01 -18.59 8.68
CA ASP A 37 -10.19 -17.79 9.03
C ASP A 37 -10.02 -16.98 10.33
N GLY A 38 -9.20 -17.47 11.27
CA GLY A 38 -8.90 -16.75 12.50
C GLY A 38 -8.07 -15.50 12.27
N LEU A 39 -7.10 -15.56 11.34
CA LEU A 39 -6.28 -14.42 10.95
C LEU A 39 -7.06 -13.43 10.08
N GLU A 40 -7.95 -13.93 9.23
CA GLU A 40 -8.88 -13.07 8.47
C GLU A 40 -9.70 -12.20 9.42
N ARG A 41 -10.35 -12.81 10.42
CA ARG A 41 -11.14 -12.07 11.42
C ARG A 41 -10.30 -11.07 12.19
N LEU A 42 -9.11 -11.50 12.64
CA LEU A 42 -8.18 -10.62 13.34
C LEU A 42 -7.83 -9.40 12.48
N TYR A 43 -7.47 -9.60 11.22
CA TYR A 43 -7.23 -8.49 10.30
C TYR A 43 -8.45 -7.58 10.14
N LEU A 44 -9.65 -8.14 9.93
CA LEU A 44 -10.86 -7.34 9.74
C LEU A 44 -11.17 -6.46 10.95
N ASP A 45 -10.90 -6.96 12.17
CA ASP A 45 -11.06 -6.20 13.42
C ASP A 45 -10.06 -5.04 13.53
N HIS A 46 -8.87 -5.16 12.92
CA HIS A 46 -7.81 -4.14 12.94
C HIS A 46 -7.65 -3.34 11.63
N ARG A 47 -8.39 -3.70 10.56
CA ARG A 47 -8.17 -3.23 9.19
C ARG A 47 -8.06 -1.72 9.09
N LYS A 48 -8.96 -1.01 9.77
CA LYS A 48 -9.01 0.45 9.70
C LYS A 48 -7.71 1.07 10.23
N GLY A 49 -7.28 0.66 11.43
CA GLY A 49 -6.06 1.19 12.04
C GLY A 49 -4.81 0.84 11.24
N LEU A 50 -4.72 -0.40 10.74
CA LEU A 50 -3.62 -0.83 9.89
C LEU A 50 -3.48 0.02 8.62
N ILE A 51 -4.59 0.28 7.92
CA ILE A 51 -4.59 1.11 6.71
C ILE A 51 -4.25 2.56 7.04
N GLU A 52 -4.83 3.11 8.12
CA GLU A 52 -4.54 4.49 8.56
C GLU A 52 -3.05 4.66 8.87
N THR A 53 -2.46 3.77 9.68
CA THR A 53 -1.03 3.78 10.00
C THR A 53 -0.16 3.59 8.76
N ALA A 54 -0.49 2.64 7.87
CA ALA A 54 0.28 2.44 6.64
C ALA A 54 0.34 3.71 5.78
N ILE A 55 -0.77 4.44 5.66
CA ILE A 55 -0.82 5.69 4.89
C ILE A 55 -0.07 6.83 5.58
N GLU A 56 -0.11 6.91 6.91
CA GLU A 56 0.68 7.87 7.68
C GLU A 56 2.19 7.64 7.48
N GLU A 57 2.65 6.39 7.60
CA GLU A 57 4.05 6.01 7.39
C GLU A 57 4.49 6.23 5.94
N CYS A 58 3.64 5.93 4.96
CA CYS A 58 3.92 6.25 3.55
C CYS A 58 4.06 7.75 3.31
N ALA A 59 3.24 8.57 3.98
CA ALA A 59 3.30 10.03 3.85
C ALA A 59 4.59 10.59 4.47
N GLU A 60 5.00 10.08 5.63
CA GLU A 60 6.29 10.45 6.23
C GLU A 60 7.47 10.02 5.35
N TYR A 61 7.43 8.79 4.82
CA TYR A 61 8.47 8.29 3.92
C TYR A 61 8.60 9.15 2.65
N LEU A 62 7.48 9.49 2.00
CA LEU A 62 7.46 10.24 0.73
C LEU A 62 7.66 11.76 0.90
N ASP A 63 7.52 12.30 2.11
CA ASP A 63 7.83 13.71 2.42
C ASP A 63 9.34 13.94 2.66
N ALA A 64 10.15 12.87 2.74
CA ALA A 64 11.60 12.99 2.88
C ALA A 64 12.22 13.69 1.66
N ASP A 65 13.19 14.58 1.92
CA ASP A 65 13.88 15.39 0.90
C ASP A 65 14.50 14.57 -0.25
N ASP A 66 14.79 13.28 0.01
CA ASP A 66 15.42 12.36 -0.93
C ASP A 66 14.57 12.08 -2.20
N TRP A 67 13.24 12.25 -2.14
CA TRP A 67 12.31 11.94 -3.25
C TRP A 67 11.90 13.14 -4.11
N MET A 68 12.51 14.29 -3.83
CA MET A 68 12.23 15.56 -4.52
C MET A 68 13.11 15.78 -5.75
N ASP A 69 14.15 14.95 -5.93
CA ASP A 69 15.01 14.94 -7.11
C ASP A 69 14.32 14.22 -8.28
N GLU A 70 14.34 14.83 -9.47
CA GLU A 70 13.70 14.28 -10.66
C GLU A 70 14.45 13.08 -11.25
N ASP A 71 15.70 12.87 -10.84
CA ASP A 71 16.54 11.73 -11.25
C ASP A 71 16.49 10.55 -10.25
N VAL A 72 15.72 10.64 -9.18
CA VAL A 72 15.61 9.61 -8.12
C VAL A 72 14.19 9.05 -8.07
N PHE A 73 14.08 7.72 -8.06
CA PHE A 73 12.81 7.03 -7.92
C PHE A 73 12.53 6.66 -6.45
N PRO A 74 11.28 6.86 -5.94
CA PRO A 74 10.15 7.51 -6.60
C PRO A 74 10.34 9.03 -6.75
N CYS A 75 9.93 9.59 -7.89
CA CYS A 75 9.85 11.02 -8.12
C CYS A 75 8.46 11.52 -7.72
N VAL A 76 8.38 12.18 -6.57
CA VAL A 76 7.11 12.63 -5.97
C VAL A 76 6.34 13.60 -6.90
N ARG A 77 7.04 14.32 -7.79
CA ARG A 77 6.41 15.22 -8.79
C ARG A 77 5.61 14.49 -9.86
N GLU A 78 5.92 13.21 -10.12
CA GLU A 78 5.21 12.37 -11.07
C GLU A 78 3.99 11.70 -10.45
N MET A 79 3.93 11.59 -9.12
CA MET A 79 2.81 10.99 -8.40
C MET A 79 1.55 11.84 -8.50
N THR A 80 0.38 11.20 -8.57
CA THR A 80 -0.91 11.91 -8.62
C THR A 80 -1.51 12.17 -7.24
N GLY A 81 -0.93 11.60 -6.18
CA GLY A 81 -1.48 11.58 -4.84
C GLY A 81 -2.64 10.60 -4.65
N GLU A 82 -2.90 9.74 -5.65
CA GLU A 82 -3.91 8.69 -5.56
C GLU A 82 -3.26 7.34 -5.26
N TRP A 83 -3.94 6.52 -4.46
CA TRP A 83 -3.50 5.18 -4.12
C TRP A 83 -4.66 4.19 -4.03
N TYR A 84 -4.36 2.91 -4.06
CA TYR A 84 -5.31 1.85 -3.73
C TYR A 84 -4.63 0.68 -2.99
N LEU A 85 -5.43 -0.06 -2.23
CA LEU A 85 -5.00 -1.30 -1.60
C LEU A 85 -4.88 -2.39 -2.66
N ALA A 86 -3.67 -2.89 -2.91
CA ALA A 86 -3.40 -3.91 -3.92
C ALA A 86 -3.54 -5.31 -3.33
N SER A 87 -2.89 -5.56 -2.18
CA SER A 87 -2.98 -6.85 -1.51
C SER A 87 -2.86 -6.76 0.01
N VAL A 88 -3.36 -7.79 0.67
CA VAL A 88 -3.18 -8.06 2.10
C VAL A 88 -2.72 -9.49 2.26
N ASP A 89 -1.66 -9.72 3.01
CA ASP A 89 -1.22 -11.05 3.44
C ASP A 89 -1.12 -11.09 4.97
N VAL A 90 -1.78 -12.05 5.61
CA VAL A 90 -1.68 -12.25 7.06
C VAL A 90 -1.40 -13.71 7.36
N ARG A 91 -0.24 -13.93 7.99
CA ARG A 91 0.33 -15.25 8.23
C ARG A 91 1.04 -15.31 9.57
N ARG A 92 1.34 -16.53 10.00
CA ARG A 92 2.22 -16.80 11.13
C ARG A 92 3.63 -17.09 10.62
N GLU A 93 4.59 -16.36 11.13
CA GLU A 93 6.00 -16.52 10.79
C GLU A 93 6.83 -16.42 12.07
N GLY A 94 7.74 -17.37 12.30
CA GLY A 94 8.57 -17.37 13.52
C GLY A 94 7.82 -17.51 14.85
N GLY A 95 6.50 -17.77 14.84
CA GLY A 95 5.65 -17.79 16.04
C GLY A 95 4.85 -16.50 16.26
N GLU A 96 5.12 -15.47 15.47
CA GLU A 96 4.43 -14.18 15.50
C GLU A 96 3.36 -14.14 14.41
N VAL A 97 2.34 -13.30 14.58
CA VAL A 97 1.38 -13.01 13.50
C VAL A 97 1.84 -11.75 12.81
N MET A 98 2.05 -11.84 11.50
CA MET A 98 2.47 -10.72 10.65
C MET A 98 1.34 -10.35 9.70
N ALA A 99 1.14 -9.05 9.50
CA ALA A 99 0.29 -8.52 8.44
C ALA A 99 1.12 -7.68 7.49
N GLN A 100 1.00 -7.96 6.19
CA GLN A 100 1.60 -7.20 5.11
C GLN A 100 0.49 -6.53 4.32
N ILE A 101 0.59 -5.21 4.17
CA ILE A 101 -0.36 -4.39 3.42
C ILE A 101 0.39 -3.78 2.25
N TYR A 102 0.00 -4.14 1.04
CA TYR A 102 0.63 -3.63 -0.18
C TYR A 102 -0.26 -2.58 -0.84
N LEU A 103 0.30 -1.39 -1.00
CA LEU A 103 -0.35 -0.20 -1.52
C LEU A 103 0.27 0.14 -2.86
N HIS A 104 -0.56 0.42 -3.86
CA HIS A 104 -0.10 0.99 -5.11
C HIS A 104 -0.43 2.47 -5.15
N PHE A 105 0.55 3.28 -5.49
CA PHE A 105 0.41 4.70 -5.76
C PHE A 105 0.47 4.94 -7.26
N LEU A 106 -0.37 5.86 -7.72
CA LEU A 106 -0.47 6.20 -9.13
C LEU A 106 0.47 7.35 -9.47
N GLY A 107 1.05 7.26 -10.65
CA GLY A 107 1.89 8.30 -11.24
C GLY A 107 1.43 8.65 -12.66
N ARG A 108 2.04 9.67 -13.24
CA ARG A 108 1.90 9.98 -14.66
C ARG A 108 3.17 9.55 -15.38
N CYS A 109 3.00 8.76 -16.44
CA CYS A 109 4.12 8.43 -17.30
C CYS A 109 4.69 9.71 -17.93
N SER A 110 5.98 9.98 -17.75
CA SER A 110 6.66 11.16 -18.29
C SER A 110 7.22 10.93 -19.71
N GLU A 111 7.28 9.68 -20.16
CA GLU A 111 7.94 9.30 -21.41
C GLU A 111 7.05 8.51 -22.40
N GLY A 112 7.40 8.59 -23.68
CA GLY A 112 6.81 7.75 -24.74
C GLY A 112 5.39 8.14 -25.15
N SER A 113 4.71 7.23 -25.87
CA SER A 113 3.36 7.46 -26.40
C SER A 113 2.26 7.53 -25.34
N MET A 114 2.59 7.19 -24.09
CA MET A 114 1.71 7.20 -22.92
C MET A 114 1.93 8.44 -22.04
N SER A 115 2.73 9.41 -22.51
CA SER A 115 3.05 10.63 -21.77
C SER A 115 1.79 11.33 -21.23
N GLY A 116 1.71 11.48 -19.91
CA GLY A 116 0.60 12.09 -19.19
C GLY A 116 -0.54 11.14 -18.80
N GLU A 117 -0.52 9.89 -19.27
CA GLU A 117 -1.46 8.86 -18.82
C GLU A 117 -1.15 8.45 -17.39
N LYS A 118 -2.21 8.17 -16.64
CA LYS A 118 -2.12 7.75 -15.25
C LYS A 118 -2.09 6.22 -15.18
N ASP A 119 -1.11 5.68 -14.49
CA ASP A 119 -0.97 4.24 -14.27
C ASP A 119 -0.34 3.94 -12.90
N ASP A 120 -0.20 2.65 -12.60
CA ASP A 120 0.61 2.15 -11.48
C ASP A 120 2.05 2.70 -11.58
N TYR A 121 2.61 3.12 -10.45
CA TYR A 121 3.91 3.80 -10.41
C TYR A 121 4.82 3.30 -9.29
N LEU A 122 4.30 3.30 -8.07
CA LEU A 122 5.06 2.92 -6.88
C LEU A 122 4.24 1.94 -6.04
N GLY A 123 4.83 0.77 -5.78
CA GLY A 123 4.39 -0.16 -4.76
C GLY A 123 5.05 0.16 -3.42
N ILE A 124 4.26 0.14 -2.35
CA ILE A 124 4.77 0.21 -0.97
C ILE A 124 4.12 -0.90 -0.15
N GLU A 125 4.96 -1.78 0.40
CA GLU A 125 4.58 -2.81 1.36
C GLU A 125 4.82 -2.27 2.78
N ALA A 126 3.76 -2.20 3.58
CA ALA A 126 3.83 -1.91 5.01
C ALA A 126 3.73 -3.22 5.81
N LEU A 127 4.71 -3.46 6.68
CA LEU A 127 4.75 -4.62 7.57
C LEU A 127 4.29 -4.26 8.98
N PHE A 128 3.55 -5.18 9.57
CA PHE A 128 3.05 -5.10 10.94
C PHE A 128 3.22 -6.43 11.67
N ILE A 129 3.53 -6.36 12.96
CA ILE A 129 3.64 -7.52 13.85
C ILE A 129 2.58 -7.39 14.94
N TYR A 130 1.83 -8.47 15.17
CA TYR A 130 0.80 -8.51 16.20
C TYR A 130 1.42 -8.73 17.59
N ASP A 131 1.19 -7.78 18.49
CA ASP A 131 1.48 -7.93 19.90
C ASP A 131 0.25 -8.54 20.59
N SER A 132 0.36 -9.81 21.01
CA SER A 132 -0.73 -10.50 21.70
C SER A 132 -1.00 -10.00 23.12
N ASP A 133 -0.04 -9.35 23.77
CA ASP A 133 -0.18 -8.81 25.12
C ASP A 133 -0.97 -7.49 25.10
N GLN A 134 -0.74 -6.66 24.08
CA GLN A 134 -1.51 -5.43 23.84
C GLN A 134 -2.78 -5.67 23.04
N GLY A 135 -2.83 -6.76 22.27
CA GLY A 135 -3.93 -7.08 21.38
C GLY A 135 -4.00 -6.16 20.15
N GLU A 136 -2.87 -5.61 19.70
CA GLU A 136 -2.77 -4.65 18.60
C GLU A 136 -1.63 -5.00 17.65
N PHE A 137 -1.69 -4.47 16.42
CA PHE A 137 -0.59 -4.55 15.47
C PHE A 137 0.35 -3.35 15.63
N GLY A 138 1.64 -3.61 15.81
CA GLY A 138 2.70 -2.60 15.74
C GLY A 138 3.27 -2.51 14.34
N PHE A 139 3.56 -1.30 13.88
CA PHE A 139 4.25 -1.05 12.62
C PHE A 139 5.74 -1.48 12.73
N ASP A 140 6.24 -2.18 11.71
CA ASP A 140 7.60 -2.74 11.68
C ASP A 140 8.48 -2.12 10.58
N GLY A 141 7.90 -1.73 9.44
CA GLY A 141 8.64 -1.03 8.39
C GLY A 141 7.95 -0.97 7.03
N LEU A 142 8.60 -0.28 6.10
CA LEU A 142 8.21 -0.20 4.68
C LEU A 142 9.24 -0.87 3.77
N ASN A 143 8.75 -1.51 2.70
CA ASN A 143 9.52 -1.83 1.51
C ASN A 143 8.87 -1.17 0.29
N THR A 144 9.67 -0.75 -0.69
CA THR A 144 9.18 -0.04 -1.87
C THR A 144 9.72 -0.63 -3.16
N ASP A 145 8.92 -0.59 -4.22
CA ASP A 145 9.30 -1.07 -5.53
C ASP A 145 8.61 -0.30 -6.68
N ALA A 146 9.28 -0.27 -7.84
CA ALA A 146 8.71 0.25 -9.07
C ALA A 146 7.87 -0.84 -9.75
N ILE A 147 6.65 -0.49 -10.18
CA ILE A 147 5.63 -1.45 -10.67
C ILE A 147 5.10 -1.10 -12.05
#